data_AF-A0A2S7WWT1-F1
#
_entry.id   AF-A0A2S7WWT1-F1
#
_cell.length_a   1.000
_cell.length_b   1.000
_cell.length_c   1.000
_cell.angle_alpha   90.00
_cell.angle_beta   90.00
_cell.angle_gamma   90.00
#
_symmetry.space_group_name_H-M   'P 1'
#
loop_
_entity.id
_entity.type
_entity.pdbx_description
1 polymer ?
#
loop_
_entity_poly.entity_id
_entity_poly.type
_entity_poly.pdbx_seq_one_letter_code
_entity_poly.pdbx_strand_id
1 'polypeptide(L)'
;MEVDFMQEQSYLRAKKRVKVIKGFYVHLIVYVLVNIFISGVIVFGLMQSDYSFADAITNFGVISTWLFWGIGMFFHWMGVFGFKSLGLGSDWEERKIKEMMEKDDQRTKNF
;
A
#
# COMPACT_ATOMS: atom_id res chain seq x y z
N MET A 1 13.09 29.91 -15.86
CA MET A 1 13.32 28.47 -16.10
C MET A 1 13.38 27.67 -14.80
N GLU A 2 14.14 28.06 -13.76
CA GLU A 2 14.19 27.29 -12.49
C GLU A 2 12.84 27.09 -11.76
N VAL A 3 11.96 28.09 -11.78
CA VAL A 3 10.64 28.00 -11.11
C VAL A 3 9.75 26.93 -11.73
N ASP A 4 9.86 26.72 -13.05
CA ASP A 4 9.09 25.75 -13.81
C ASP A 4 9.54 24.31 -13.49
N PHE A 5 10.87 24.09 -13.43
CA PHE A 5 11.45 22.81 -13.01
C PHE A 5 11.07 22.42 -11.58
N MET A 6 11.06 23.37 -10.64
CA MET A 6 10.67 23.10 -9.25
C MET A 6 9.18 22.77 -9.11
N GLN A 7 8.32 23.42 -9.90
CA GLN A 7 6.89 23.09 -9.98
C GLN A 7 6.69 21.69 -10.57
N GLU A 8 7.37 21.35 -11.66
CA GLU A 8 7.25 20.05 -12.32
C GLU A 8 7.71 18.90 -11.41
N GLN A 9 8.82 19.06 -10.68
CA GLN A 9 9.27 18.08 -9.69
C GLN A 9 8.28 17.90 -8.54
N SER A 10 7.74 19.01 -8.00
CA SER A 10 6.74 18.94 -6.92
C SER A 10 5.46 18.22 -7.37
N TYR A 11 5.05 18.47 -8.62
CA TYR A 11 3.90 17.85 -9.25
C TYR A 11 4.13 16.35 -9.49
N LEU A 12 5.30 15.97 -10.01
CA LEU A 12 5.67 14.56 -10.21
C LEU A 12 5.70 13.78 -8.89
N ARG A 13 6.23 14.38 -7.82
CA ARG A 13 6.18 13.79 -6.47
C ARG A 13 4.75 13.59 -6.02
N ALA A 14 3.91 14.62 -6.09
CA ALA A 14 2.49 14.55 -5.72
C ALA A 14 1.75 13.46 -6.52
N LYS A 15 1.96 13.39 -7.83
CA LYS A 15 1.38 12.39 -8.73
C LYS A 15 1.80 10.97 -8.36
N LYS A 16 3.09 10.74 -8.06
CA LYS A 16 3.57 9.45 -7.53
C LYS A 16 2.87 9.09 -6.21
N ARG A 17 2.65 10.06 -5.30
CA ARG A 17 1.93 9.82 -4.03
C ARG A 17 0.51 9.32 -4.28
N VAL A 18 -0.24 10.04 -5.12
CA VAL A 18 -1.62 9.68 -5.45
C VAL A 18 -1.70 8.29 -6.08
N LYS A 19 -0.75 7.93 -6.95
CA LYS A 19 -0.71 6.60 -7.58
C LYS A 19 -0.54 5.47 -6.57
N VAL A 20 0.38 5.61 -5.61
CA VAL A 20 0.63 4.59 -4.58
C VAL A 20 -0.55 4.47 -3.61
N ILE A 21 -1.12 5.61 -3.17
CA ILE A 21 -2.30 5.64 -2.31
C ILE A 21 -3.50 4.97 -3.01
N LYS A 22 -3.75 5.29 -4.29
CA LYS A 22 -4.80 4.64 -5.08
C LYS A 22 -4.59 3.13 -5.20
N GLY A 23 -3.34 2.69 -5.41
CA GLY A 23 -3.01 1.25 -5.45
C GLY A 23 -3.36 0.53 -4.15
N PHE A 24 -3.05 1.15 -3.00
CA PHE A 24 -3.45 0.61 -1.70
C PHE A 24 -4.97 0.50 -1.53
N TYR A 25 -5.73 1.55 -1.90
CA TYR A 25 -7.19 1.52 -1.80
C TYR A 25 -7.82 0.43 -2.66
N VAL A 26 -7.32 0.22 -3.89
CA VAL A 26 -7.78 -0.89 -4.74
C VAL A 26 -7.53 -2.23 -4.04
N HIS A 27 -6.33 -2.42 -3.48
CA HIS A 27 -6.00 -3.66 -2.78
C HIS A 27 -6.87 -3.87 -1.53
N LEU A 28 -7.15 -2.81 -0.77
CA LEU A 28 -8.04 -2.84 0.39
C LEU A 28 -9.48 -3.19 0.00
N ILE A 29 -10.00 -2.60 -1.08
CA ILE A 29 -11.35 -2.90 -1.58
C ILE A 29 -11.45 -4.37 -2.00
N VAL A 30 -10.47 -4.87 -2.76
CA VAL A 30 -10.42 -6.27 -3.16
C VAL A 30 -10.34 -7.19 -1.94
N TYR A 31 -9.49 -6.85 -0.96
CA TYR A 31 -9.41 -7.59 0.31
C TYR A 31 -10.77 -7.69 1.00
N VAL A 32 -11.49 -6.57 1.16
CA VAL A 32 -12.81 -6.56 1.82
C VAL A 32 -13.83 -7.37 1.03
N LEU A 33 -13.93 -7.16 -0.29
CA LEU A 33 -14.90 -7.86 -1.13
C LEU A 33 -14.68 -9.37 -1.16
N VAL A 34 -13.43 -9.81 -1.29
CA VAL A 34 -13.08 -11.24 -1.30
C VAL A 34 -13.37 -11.87 0.06
N ASN A 35 -13.00 -11.22 1.16
CA ASN A 35 -13.26 -11.75 2.49
C ASN A 35 -14.77 -11.84 2.79
N ILE A 36 -15.57 -10.84 2.38
CA ILE A 36 -17.03 -10.90 2.49
C ILE A 36 -17.59 -12.05 1.65
N PHE A 37 -17.11 -12.22 0.41
CA PHE A 37 -17.55 -13.31 -0.46
C PHE A 37 -17.26 -14.69 0.14
N ILE A 38 -16.02 -14.92 0.60
CA ILE A 38 -15.63 -16.18 1.25
C ILE A 38 -16.47 -16.44 2.51
N SER A 39 -16.66 -15.41 3.35
CA SER A 39 -17.48 -15.52 4.55
C SER A 39 -18.93 -15.85 4.20
N GLY A 40 -19.49 -15.22 3.16
CA GLY A 40 -20.84 -15.49 2.67
C GLY A 40 -21.02 -16.91 2.15
N VAL A 41 -20.06 -17.45 1.40
CA VAL A 41 -20.09 -18.85 0.92
C VAL A 41 -20.05 -19.83 2.09
N ILE A 42 -19.17 -19.59 3.08
CA ILE A 42 -19.06 -20.45 4.27
C ILE A 42 -20.34 -20.42 5.09
N VAL A 43 -20.89 -19.23 5.34
CA VAL A 43 -22.15 -19.06 6.08
C VAL A 43 -23.31 -19.73 5.36
N PHE A 44 -23.43 -19.55 4.03
CA PHE A 44 -24.46 -20.20 3.22
C PHE A 44 -24.36 -21.73 3.25
N GLY A 45 -23.15 -22.28 3.21
CA GLY A 45 -22.91 -23.72 3.32
C GLY A 45 -23.24 -24.28 4.72
N LEU A 46 -22.90 -23.55 5.78
CA LEU A 46 -23.13 -23.97 7.17
C LEU A 46 -24.60 -23.83 7.60
N MET A 47 -25.35 -22.86 7.06
CA MET A 47 -26.80 -22.74 7.32
C MET A 47 -27.60 -23.96 6.85
N GLN A 48 -27.10 -24.76 5.89
CA GLN A 48 -27.72 -26.02 5.49
C GLN A 48 -27.53 -27.16 6.52
N SER A 49 -26.67 -26.96 7.52
CA SER A 49 -26.21 -28.00 8.46
C SER A 49 -26.70 -27.79 9.89
N ASP A 50 -27.78 -27.02 10.11
CA ASP A 50 -28.31 -26.60 11.42
C ASP A 50 -27.34 -25.78 12.32
N TYR A 51 -26.30 -25.19 11.72
CA TYR A 51 -25.41 -24.27 12.45
C TYR A 51 -26.02 -22.87 12.58
N SER A 52 -25.94 -22.28 13.78
CA SER A 52 -26.35 -20.90 14.02
C SER A 52 -25.44 -19.92 13.25
N PHE A 53 -26.01 -18.80 12.80
CA PHE A 53 -25.27 -17.77 12.08
C PHE A 53 -24.01 -17.33 12.85
N ALA A 54 -24.11 -17.23 14.18
CA ALA A 54 -22.99 -16.88 15.06
C ALA A 54 -21.83 -17.89 15.03
N ASP A 55 -22.11 -19.19 14.92
CA ASP A 55 -21.08 -20.24 14.86
C ASP A 55 -20.39 -20.30 13.49
N ALA A 56 -21.11 -19.90 12.44
CA ALA A 56 -20.58 -19.83 11.08
C ALA A 56 -19.58 -18.67 10.87
N ILE A 57 -19.85 -17.49 11.45
CA ILE A 57 -18.93 -16.34 11.39
C ILE A 57 -17.76 -16.47 12.38
N THR A 58 -17.95 -17.17 13.50
CA THR A 58 -16.86 -17.45 14.45
C THR A 58 -16.02 -18.66 14.06
N ASN A 59 -16.35 -19.30 12.94
CA ASN A 59 -15.59 -20.43 12.43
C ASN A 59 -14.13 -20.03 12.21
N PHE A 60 -13.21 -20.87 12.68
CA PHE A 60 -11.78 -20.62 12.61
C PHE A 60 -11.30 -20.33 11.18
N GLY A 61 -11.95 -20.92 10.16
CA GLY A 61 -11.64 -20.63 8.76
C GLY A 61 -11.90 -19.18 8.35
N VAL A 62 -13.01 -18.59 8.81
CA VAL A 62 -13.34 -17.19 8.54
C VAL A 62 -12.39 -16.28 9.32
N ILE A 63 -12.30 -16.45 10.63
CA ILE A 63 -11.47 -15.58 11.48
C ILE A 63 -9.99 -15.64 11.09
N SER A 64 -9.44 -16.82 10.81
CA SER A 64 -8.04 -16.96 10.39
C SER A 64 -7.78 -16.25 9.07
N THR A 65 -8.66 -16.38 8.08
CA THR A 65 -8.51 -15.70 6.78
C THR A 65 -8.49 -14.19 6.95
N TRP A 66 -9.43 -13.63 7.72
CA TRP A 66 -9.47 -12.20 8.01
C TRP A 66 -8.22 -11.72 8.76
N LEU A 67 -7.77 -12.45 9.80
CA LEU A 67 -6.63 -12.07 10.62
C LEU A 67 -5.30 -12.18 9.87
N PHE A 68 -4.99 -13.32 9.26
CA PHE A 68 -3.69 -13.52 8.59
C PHE A 68 -3.53 -12.60 7.38
N TRP A 69 -4.57 -12.45 6.54
CA TRP A 69 -4.50 -11.49 5.44
C TRP A 69 -4.60 -10.03 5.93
N GLY A 70 -5.32 -9.78 7.02
CA GLY A 70 -5.42 -8.47 7.66
C GLY A 70 -4.06 -7.97 8.15
N ILE A 71 -3.21 -8.85 8.67
CA ILE A 71 -1.82 -8.53 9.03
C ILE A 71 -1.03 -8.09 7.78
N GLY A 72 -1.14 -8.81 6.66
CA GLY A 72 -0.51 -8.43 5.39
C GLY A 72 -0.98 -7.05 4.90
N MET A 73 -2.29 -6.78 4.98
CA MET A 73 -2.86 -5.47 4.65
C MET A 73 -2.37 -4.35 5.57
N PHE A 74 -2.21 -4.63 6.86
CA PHE A 74 -1.66 -3.68 7.83
C PHE A 74 -0.21 -3.32 7.52
N PHE A 75 0.64 -4.31 7.19
CA PHE A 75 2.01 -4.04 6.75
C PHE A 75 2.07 -3.30 5.42
N HIS A 76 1.17 -3.58 4.48
CA HIS A 76 1.09 -2.83 3.22
C HIS A 76 0.64 -1.37 3.47
N TRP A 77 -0.31 -1.15 4.38
CA TRP A 77 -0.70 0.18 4.84
C TRP A 77 0.49 0.92 5.48
N MET A 78 1.23 0.26 6.38
CA MET A 78 2.46 0.82 6.94
C MET A 78 3.53 1.05 5.88
N GLY A 79 3.62 0.26 4.81
CA GLY A 79 4.49 0.54 3.66
C GLY A 79 4.12 1.83 2.92
N VAL A 80 2.83 1.99 2.64
CA VAL A 80 2.30 3.11 1.87
C VAL A 80 2.31 4.42 2.65
N PHE A 81 1.97 4.36 3.95
CA PHE A 81 1.82 5.53 4.82
C PHE A 81 2.98 5.70 5.83
N GLY A 82 3.53 4.61 6.37
CA GLY A 82 4.51 4.60 7.47
C GLY A 82 5.99 4.62 7.05
N PHE A 83 6.42 3.80 6.07
CA PHE A 83 7.81 3.79 5.56
C PHE A 83 8.22 5.14 4.95
N LYS A 84 7.23 5.93 4.51
CA LYS A 84 7.44 7.30 4.06
C LYS A 84 7.66 8.30 5.20
N SER A 85 7.01 8.10 6.35
CA SER A 85 7.24 8.90 7.57
C SER A 85 8.63 8.68 8.15
N LEU A 86 9.24 7.52 7.89
CA LEU A 86 10.61 7.19 8.30
C LEU A 86 11.68 7.64 7.28
N GLY A 87 11.29 8.27 6.17
CA GLY A 87 12.23 8.83 5.19
C GLY A 87 13.08 7.80 4.43
N LEU A 88 12.72 6.51 4.47
CA LEU A 88 13.43 5.40 3.81
C LEU A 88 12.79 4.98 2.47
N GLY A 89 11.72 5.65 2.03
CA GLY A 89 11.06 5.39 0.76
C GLY A 89 11.68 6.15 -0.42
N SER A 90 10.89 6.36 -1.49
CA SER A 90 11.31 7.01 -2.74
C SER A 90 12.04 8.35 -2.58
N ASP A 91 11.80 9.06 -1.48
CA ASP A 91 12.47 10.34 -1.19
C ASP A 91 13.97 10.13 -0.89
N TRP A 92 14.39 9.00 -0.29
CA TRP A 92 15.81 8.68 -0.08
C TRP A 92 16.51 8.34 -1.39
N GLU A 93 15.89 7.53 -2.24
CA GLU A 93 16.42 7.19 -3.57
C GLU A 93 16.55 8.45 -4.44
N GLU A 94 15.50 9.27 -4.51
CA GLU A 94 15.50 10.49 -5.32
C GLU A 94 16.54 11.50 -4.79
N ARG A 95 16.74 11.56 -3.46
CA ARG A 95 17.81 12.35 -2.86
C ARG A 95 19.19 11.81 -3.22
N LYS A 96 19.41 10.49 -3.21
CA LYS A 96 20.69 9.89 -3.59
C LYS A 96 21.01 10.06 -5.07
N ILE A 97 20.02 9.92 -5.94
CA ILE A 97 20.18 10.17 -7.38
C ILE A 97 20.59 11.62 -7.61
N LYS A 98 19.93 12.58 -6.94
CA LYS A 98 20.28 14.00 -7.04
C LYS A 98 21.72 14.26 -6.56
N GLU A 99 22.11 13.67 -5.43
CA GLU A 99 23.46 13.80 -4.88
C GLU A 99 24.55 13.24 -5.82
N MET A 100 24.25 12.17 -6.56
CA MET A 100 25.18 11.61 -7.55
C MET A 100 25.30 12.49 -8.79
N MET A 101 24.19 13.01 -9.31
CA MET A 101 24.20 13.95 -10.46
C MET A 101 24.98 15.23 -10.13
N GLU A 102 24.80 15.79 -8.93
CA GLU A 102 25.52 16.99 -8.48
C GLU A 102 27.02 16.75 -8.36
N LYS A 103 27.43 15.55 -7.89
CA LYS A 103 28.85 15.16 -7.83
C LYS A 103 29.46 14.99 -9.21
N ASP A 104 28.72 14.45 -10.17
CA ASP A 104 29.18 14.31 -11.55
C ASP A 104 29.31 15.68 -12.23
N ASP A 105 28.32 16.58 -12.08
CA ASP A 105 28.40 17.95 -12.63
C ASP A 105 29.58 18.74 -12.05
N GLN A 106 29.86 18.61 -10.75
CA GLN A 106 31.03 19.23 -10.13
C GLN A 106 32.36 18.63 -10.64
N ARG A 107 32.41 17.32 -10.93
CA ARG A 107 33.60 16.73 -11.54
C ARG A 107 33.83 17.25 -12.96
N THR A 108 32.78 17.39 -13.75
CA THR A 108 32.88 17.90 -15.12
C THR A 108 33.27 19.37 -15.18
N LYS A 109 32.86 20.20 -14.22
CA LYS A 109 33.25 21.63 -14.15
C LYS A 109 34.68 21.88 -13.67
N ASN A 110 35.30 20.91 -12.99
CA ASN A 110 36.68 21.01 -12.48
C ASN A 110 37.73 20.45 -13.47
N PHE A 111 37.29 20.00 -14.64
CA PHE A 111 38.12 19.60 -15.78
C PHE A 111 38.00 20.64 -16.90
#